data_AF-A5GDV3-F1
#
_entry.id   AF-A5GDV3-F1
#
_cell.length_a   1.000
_cell.length_b   1.000
_cell.length_c   1.000
_cell.angle_alpha   90.00
_cell.angle_beta   90.00
_cell.angle_gamma   90.00
#
_symmetry.space_group_name_H-M   'P 1'
#
loop_
_entity.id
_entity.type
_entity.pdbx_description
1 polymer ?
#
loop_
_entity_poly.entity_id
_entity_poly.type
_entity_poly.pdbx_seq_one_letter_code
_entity_poly.pdbx_strand_id
1 'polypeptide(L)'
;MFGALLKTGQRVGFKFEGNGPLQKIMVEADSNGAVRGCVGVPEVHLPERNGKLDVAGALGRAGFLTVTKDLGMKEPYKGVVQLYSSEIAEDLALYLTESEQIPSAVGLGVFVETDNSVAAAGGFLIQALPPVDEAAVDALMARIEELPQLSELLRKGTTPEELLALLFADIPYDTLEKRALAFSCSCNREKIERVLISLGREELADMLEKEGKADVTCEFCREAYHFERQDLEQLMKELP
;
A
#
# COMPACT_ATOMS: atom_id res chain seq x y z
N MET A 1 -6.81 5.42 1.68
CA MET A 1 -7.05 6.04 3.01
C MET A 1 -5.93 6.97 3.40
N PHE A 2 -4.70 6.51 3.65
CA PHE A 2 -3.60 7.41 4.05
C PHE A 2 -3.28 8.52 3.03
N GLY A 3 -3.42 8.26 1.73
CA GLY A 3 -3.31 9.31 0.71
C GLY A 3 -4.32 10.46 0.86
N ALA A 4 -5.49 10.20 1.45
CA ALA A 4 -6.49 11.25 1.73
C ALA A 4 -6.10 12.15 2.91
N LEU A 5 -5.15 11.74 3.76
CA LEU A 5 -4.61 12.56 4.85
C LEU A 5 -3.52 13.53 4.36
N LEU A 6 -3.09 13.40 3.12
CA LEU A 6 -1.98 14.15 2.54
C LEU A 6 -2.45 15.45 1.89
N LYS A 7 -1.58 16.46 1.89
CA LYS A 7 -1.76 17.68 1.09
C LYS A 7 -1.42 17.42 -0.37
N THR A 8 -1.96 18.24 -1.27
CA THR A 8 -1.69 18.16 -2.71
C THR A 8 -0.19 18.09 -3.01
N GLY A 9 0.19 17.13 -3.86
CA GLY A 9 1.58 16.89 -4.26
C GLY A 9 2.36 15.94 -3.36
N GLN A 10 1.83 15.59 -2.19
CA GLN A 10 2.47 14.64 -1.28
C GLN A 10 2.10 13.19 -1.61
N ARG A 11 2.95 12.26 -1.15
CA ARG A 11 2.80 10.81 -1.33
C ARG A 11 3.13 10.04 -0.06
N VAL A 12 2.52 8.86 0.08
CA VAL A 12 2.83 7.88 1.12
C VAL A 12 3.15 6.54 0.48
N GLY A 13 4.18 5.88 0.99
CA GLY A 13 4.59 4.54 0.62
C GLY A 13 4.56 3.63 1.84
N PHE A 14 4.11 2.39 1.64
CA PHE A 14 4.16 1.31 2.61
C PHE A 14 5.03 0.20 2.03
N LYS A 15 5.93 -0.33 2.86
CA LYS A 15 6.69 -1.52 2.56
C LYS A 15 6.57 -2.47 3.75
N PHE A 16 5.77 -3.51 3.57
CA PHE A 16 5.71 -4.64 4.49
C PHE A 16 6.74 -5.65 4.02
N GLU A 17 7.67 -6.02 4.89
CA GLU A 17 8.66 -7.07 4.63
C GLU A 17 8.54 -8.11 5.72
N GLY A 18 8.33 -9.36 5.34
CA GLY A 18 8.23 -10.44 6.30
C GLY A 18 8.93 -11.70 5.80
N ASN A 19 9.09 -12.66 6.70
CA ASN A 19 9.75 -13.93 6.43
C ASN A 19 8.84 -15.00 5.81
N GLY A 20 7.63 -14.63 5.38
CA GLY A 20 6.69 -15.51 4.71
C GLY A 20 6.93 -15.62 3.20
N PRO A 21 6.23 -16.53 2.52
CA PRO A 21 6.43 -16.80 1.10
C PRO A 21 6.12 -15.61 0.18
N LEU A 22 5.28 -14.65 0.61
CA LEU A 22 4.95 -13.43 -0.15
C LEU A 22 6.14 -12.46 -0.22
N GLN A 23 7.10 -12.58 0.71
CA GLN A 23 8.31 -11.78 0.92
C GLN A 23 8.06 -10.31 1.27
N LYS A 24 7.40 -9.57 0.39
CA LYS A 24 7.15 -8.14 0.53
C LYS A 24 5.81 -7.72 -0.06
N ILE A 25 5.23 -6.66 0.51
CA ILE A 25 4.13 -5.89 -0.07
C ILE A 25 4.60 -4.44 -0.16
N MET A 26 4.53 -3.86 -1.34
CA MET A 26 4.84 -2.45 -1.58
C MET A 26 3.60 -1.75 -2.10
N VAL A 27 3.23 -0.63 -1.48
CA VAL A 27 2.07 0.17 -1.87
C VAL A 27 2.47 1.63 -1.84
N GLU A 28 2.05 2.40 -2.84
CA GLU A 28 2.14 3.85 -2.83
C GLU A 28 0.77 4.46 -3.13
N ALA A 29 0.47 5.55 -2.45
CA ALA A 29 -0.71 6.37 -2.69
C ALA A 29 -0.35 7.85 -2.69
N ASP A 30 -0.97 8.62 -3.57
CA ASP A 30 -0.85 10.07 -3.58
C ASP A 30 -2.09 10.78 -3.00
N SER A 31 -1.96 12.10 -2.87
CA SER A 31 -3.00 13.01 -2.43
C SER A 31 -4.16 13.22 -3.43
N ASN A 32 -4.18 12.54 -4.58
CA ASN A 32 -5.21 12.67 -5.61
C ASN A 32 -5.99 11.37 -5.86
N GLY A 33 -5.77 10.34 -5.03
CA GLY A 33 -6.47 9.05 -5.16
C GLY A 33 -5.80 8.07 -6.13
N ALA A 34 -4.62 8.41 -6.62
CA ALA A 34 -3.81 7.50 -7.41
C ALA A 34 -3.11 6.50 -6.47
N VAL A 35 -3.27 5.21 -6.74
CA VAL A 35 -2.70 4.13 -5.92
C VAL A 35 -1.98 3.14 -6.82
N ARG A 36 -0.88 2.56 -6.34
CA ARG A 36 -0.22 1.42 -6.98
C ARG A 36 0.34 0.50 -5.92
N GLY A 37 0.47 -0.78 -6.24
CA GLY A 37 1.13 -1.71 -5.34
C GLY A 37 1.52 -3.00 -6.03
N CYS A 38 2.45 -3.71 -5.42
CA CYS A 38 2.91 -5.01 -5.87
C CYS A 38 3.37 -5.85 -4.69
N VAL A 39 3.57 -7.14 -4.95
CA VAL A 39 4.06 -8.11 -3.99
C VAL A 39 5.33 -8.78 -4.51
N GLY A 40 6.13 -9.36 -3.62
CA GLY A 40 7.36 -10.07 -3.98
C GLY A 40 7.08 -11.29 -4.85
N VAL A 41 6.20 -12.19 -4.38
CA VAL A 41 5.85 -13.42 -5.08
C VAL A 41 4.33 -13.48 -5.29
N PRO A 42 3.80 -13.05 -6.45
CA PRO A 42 2.36 -12.94 -6.70
C PRO A 42 1.63 -14.29 -6.81
N GLU A 43 2.35 -15.39 -7.03
CA GLU A 43 1.79 -16.74 -7.14
C GLU A 43 1.51 -17.41 -5.79
N VAL A 44 1.81 -16.73 -4.67
CA VAL A 44 1.59 -17.28 -3.33
C VAL A 44 0.10 -17.50 -3.09
N HIS A 45 -0.24 -18.76 -2.85
CA HIS A 45 -1.57 -19.17 -2.44
C HIS A 45 -1.44 -20.17 -1.29
N LEU A 46 -1.98 -19.80 -0.13
CA LEU A 46 -1.99 -20.64 1.06
C LEU A 46 -3.40 -21.19 1.30
N PRO A 47 -3.53 -22.37 1.93
CA PRO A 47 -4.82 -22.86 2.40
C PRO A 47 -5.50 -21.83 3.31
N GLU A 48 -6.82 -21.77 3.27
CA GLU A 48 -7.58 -20.88 4.13
C GLU A 48 -7.35 -21.20 5.61
N ARG A 49 -7.34 -20.14 6.42
CA ARG A 49 -7.27 -20.20 7.88
C ARG A 49 -8.58 -19.68 8.44
N ASN A 50 -9.33 -20.56 9.12
CA ASN A 50 -10.66 -20.25 9.67
C ASN A 50 -11.65 -19.70 8.62
N GLY A 51 -11.62 -20.24 7.40
CA GLY A 51 -12.49 -19.79 6.30
C GLY A 51 -12.12 -18.42 5.72
N LYS A 52 -10.88 -17.96 5.93
CA LYS A 52 -10.35 -16.69 5.42
C LYS A 52 -8.97 -16.91 4.77
N LEU A 53 -8.57 -15.98 3.91
CA LEU A 53 -7.21 -15.96 3.36
C LEU A 53 -6.19 -15.78 4.50
N ASP A 54 -5.14 -16.60 4.51
CA ASP A 54 -4.07 -16.54 5.54
C ASP A 54 -3.04 -15.46 5.20
N VAL A 55 -3.42 -14.19 5.33
CA VAL A 55 -2.57 -13.02 5.02
C VAL A 55 -1.33 -13.02 5.90
N ALA A 56 -1.48 -13.22 7.21
CA ALA A 56 -0.35 -13.32 8.13
C ALA A 56 0.59 -14.50 7.82
N GLY A 57 0.05 -15.64 7.37
CA GLY A 57 0.87 -16.76 6.90
C GLY A 57 1.67 -16.42 5.64
N ALA A 58 1.05 -15.68 4.71
CA ALA A 58 1.67 -15.29 3.45
C ALA A 58 2.79 -14.26 3.66
N LEU A 59 2.55 -13.23 4.46
CA LEU A 59 3.56 -12.20 4.78
C LEU A 59 4.63 -12.74 5.73
N GLY A 60 4.26 -13.66 6.63
CA GLY A 60 5.11 -14.16 7.71
C GLY A 60 4.90 -13.36 9.00
N ARG A 61 5.42 -13.89 10.11
CA ARG A 61 5.20 -13.30 11.46
C ARG A 61 6.41 -12.54 12.01
N ALA A 62 7.52 -12.56 11.30
CA ALA A 62 8.70 -11.78 11.64
C ALA A 62 9.01 -10.86 10.47
N GLY A 63 9.01 -9.56 10.74
CA GLY A 63 9.11 -8.56 9.70
C GLY A 63 8.94 -7.14 10.20
N PHE A 64 8.95 -6.21 9.25
CA PHE A 64 8.80 -4.78 9.50
C PHE A 64 7.78 -4.16 8.55
N LEU A 65 7.05 -3.19 9.06
CA LEU A 65 6.34 -2.19 8.26
C LEU A 65 7.21 -0.94 8.22
N THR A 66 7.63 -0.55 7.01
CA THR A 66 8.22 0.75 6.74
C THR A 66 7.18 1.67 6.10
N VAL A 67 6.99 2.85 6.68
CA VAL A 67 6.14 3.91 6.16
C VAL A 67 7.02 5.08 5.71
N THR A 68 6.90 5.46 4.45
CA THR A 68 7.63 6.60 3.87
C THR A 68 6.63 7.66 3.46
N LYS A 69 6.81 8.91 3.90
CA LYS A 69 6.01 10.05 3.47
C LYS A 69 6.88 11.05 2.74
N ASP A 70 6.62 11.24 1.45
CA ASP A 70 7.18 12.35 0.69
C ASP A 70 6.26 13.57 0.87
N LEU A 71 6.70 14.49 1.73
CA LEU A 71 5.95 15.68 2.11
C LEU A 71 6.36 16.93 1.31
N GLY A 72 7.19 16.77 0.27
CA GLY A 72 7.80 17.90 -0.46
C GLY A 72 8.94 18.58 0.30
N MET A 73 9.52 17.87 1.27
CA MET A 73 10.70 18.31 2.03
C MET A 73 11.99 17.81 1.37
N LYS A 74 13.15 18.27 1.85
CA LYS A 74 14.46 17.84 1.30
C LYS A 74 14.65 16.32 1.38
N GLU A 75 14.17 15.70 2.46
CA GLU A 75 14.21 14.26 2.66
C GLU A 75 12.82 13.74 3.08
N PRO A 76 12.42 12.55 2.60
CA PRO A 76 11.15 11.96 3.00
C PRO A 76 11.17 11.54 4.47
N TYR A 77 10.03 11.69 5.15
CA TYR A 77 9.87 11.13 6.49
C TYR A 77 9.78 9.61 6.38
N LYS A 78 10.44 8.89 7.30
CA LYS A 78 10.46 7.43 7.34
C LYS A 78 10.22 6.92 8.76
N GLY A 79 9.17 6.14 8.94
CA GLY A 79 8.88 5.38 10.15
C GLY A 79 9.04 3.89 9.91
N VAL A 80 9.53 3.15 10.91
CA VAL A 80 9.67 1.68 10.84
C VAL A 80 9.17 1.09 12.14
N VAL A 81 8.25 0.13 12.05
CA VAL A 81 7.74 -0.65 13.18
C VAL A 81 7.85 -2.14 12.89
N GLN A 82 7.91 -2.96 13.93
CA GLN A 82 7.80 -4.41 13.77
C GLN A 82 6.37 -4.77 13.39
N LEU A 83 6.21 -5.80 12.54
CA LEU A 83 4.88 -6.37 12.30
C LEU A 83 4.36 -6.97 13.60
N TYR A 84 3.10 -6.67 13.92
CA TYR A 84 2.42 -7.14 15.11
C TYR A 84 1.61 -8.40 14.81
N SER A 85 0.66 -8.30 13.88
CA SER A 85 -0.19 -9.42 13.50
C SER A 85 0.02 -9.88 12.07
N SER A 86 0.59 -9.01 11.21
CA SER A 86 0.76 -9.25 9.78
C SER A 86 -0.57 -9.36 9.02
N GLU A 87 -1.66 -8.87 9.61
CA GLU A 87 -2.99 -8.76 8.99
C GLU A 87 -3.22 -7.36 8.36
N ILE A 88 -2.15 -6.57 8.19
CA ILE A 88 -2.09 -5.26 7.51
C ILE A 88 -2.85 -4.15 8.25
N ALA A 89 -4.14 -4.32 8.52
CA ALA A 89 -4.99 -3.30 9.12
C ALA A 89 -4.52 -2.98 10.55
N GLU A 90 -4.31 -4.02 11.37
CA GLU A 90 -3.81 -3.87 12.74
C GLU A 90 -2.38 -3.32 12.78
N ASP A 91 -1.52 -3.73 11.86
CA ASP A 91 -0.14 -3.20 11.78
C ASP A 91 -0.14 -1.70 11.43
N LEU A 92 -1.04 -1.26 10.54
CA LEU A 92 -1.22 0.16 10.20
C LEU A 92 -1.83 0.95 11.37
N ALA A 93 -2.79 0.38 12.08
CA ALA A 93 -3.40 0.99 13.27
C ALA A 93 -2.36 1.17 14.40
N LEU A 94 -1.53 0.15 14.62
CA LEU A 94 -0.43 0.20 15.57
C LEU A 94 0.61 1.25 15.17
N TYR A 95 1.02 1.28 13.89
CA TYR A 95 1.93 2.31 13.39
C TYR A 95 1.40 3.73 13.65
N LEU A 96 0.13 4.01 13.33
CA LEU A 96 -0.47 5.32 13.58
C LEU A 96 -0.49 5.66 15.08
N THR A 97 -0.78 4.67 15.93
CA THR A 97 -0.86 4.87 17.38
C THR A 97 0.51 5.08 18.00
N GLU A 98 1.51 4.24 17.68
CA GLU A 98 2.83 4.29 18.30
C GLU A 98 3.76 5.33 17.67
N SER A 99 3.78 5.43 16.34
CA SER A 99 4.71 6.31 15.63
C SER A 99 4.16 7.72 15.43
N GLU A 100 2.84 7.85 15.23
CA GLU A 100 2.20 9.15 15.00
C GLU A 100 1.45 9.69 16.22
N GLN A 101 1.32 8.89 17.29
CA GLN A 101 0.58 9.25 18.51
C GLN A 101 -0.89 9.60 18.21
N ILE A 102 -1.48 8.93 17.21
CA ILE A 102 -2.87 9.10 16.83
C ILE A 102 -3.58 7.75 17.02
N PRO A 103 -4.35 7.58 18.11
CA PRO A 103 -5.18 6.39 18.31
C PRO A 103 -6.08 6.20 17.09
N SER A 104 -5.94 5.04 16.44
CA SER A 104 -6.55 4.78 15.14
C SER A 104 -7.15 3.39 15.08
N ALA A 105 -8.32 3.29 14.47
CA ALA A 105 -8.93 2.02 14.08
C ALA A 105 -8.90 1.90 12.55
N VAL A 106 -8.43 0.76 12.05
CA VAL A 106 -8.33 0.47 10.62
C VAL A 106 -9.08 -0.82 10.35
N GLY A 107 -10.06 -0.76 9.45
CA GLY A 107 -10.75 -1.94 8.93
C GLY A 107 -10.39 -2.12 7.46
N LEU A 108 -10.00 -3.33 7.06
CA LEU A 108 -9.74 -3.70 5.67
C LEU A 108 -10.47 -5.00 5.34
N GLY A 109 -11.03 -5.10 4.14
CA GLY A 109 -11.70 -6.28 3.66
C GLY A 109 -11.49 -6.46 2.17
N VAL A 110 -11.17 -7.69 1.77
CA VAL A 110 -11.11 -8.11 0.37
C VAL A 110 -11.87 -9.43 0.24
N PHE A 111 -12.71 -9.52 -0.78
CA PHE A 111 -13.38 -10.74 -1.19
C PHE A 111 -12.87 -11.15 -2.57
N VAL A 112 -12.37 -12.39 -2.67
CA VAL A 112 -11.83 -12.99 -3.89
C VAL A 112 -12.72 -14.15 -4.29
N GLU A 113 -13.13 -14.21 -5.56
CA GLU A 113 -13.91 -15.32 -6.11
C GLU A 113 -13.02 -16.52 -6.44
N THR A 114 -13.64 -17.66 -6.75
CA THR A 114 -12.91 -18.91 -7.05
C THR A 114 -12.06 -18.84 -8.32
N ASP A 115 -12.30 -17.86 -9.19
CA ASP A 115 -11.50 -17.59 -10.39
C ASP A 115 -10.34 -16.59 -10.13
N ASN A 116 -10.08 -16.27 -8.85
CA ASN A 116 -9.11 -15.29 -8.37
C ASN A 116 -9.42 -13.83 -8.72
N SER A 117 -10.61 -13.53 -9.27
CA SER A 117 -11.04 -12.15 -9.45
C SER A 117 -11.44 -11.51 -8.11
N VAL A 118 -11.16 -10.22 -7.96
CA VAL A 118 -11.58 -9.46 -6.77
C VAL A 118 -13.03 -9.03 -6.96
N ALA A 119 -13.96 -9.59 -6.18
CA ALA A 119 -15.36 -9.15 -6.20
C ALA A 119 -15.55 -7.83 -5.47
N ALA A 120 -14.87 -7.66 -4.34
CA ALA A 120 -15.00 -6.47 -3.50
C ALA A 120 -13.72 -6.21 -2.70
N ALA A 121 -13.34 -4.95 -2.57
CA ALA A 121 -12.24 -4.51 -1.72
C ALA A 121 -12.53 -3.12 -1.15
N GLY A 122 -12.22 -2.92 0.12
CA GLY A 122 -12.57 -1.69 0.81
C GLY A 122 -12.12 -1.66 2.26
N GLY A 123 -12.41 -0.56 2.93
CA GLY A 123 -11.92 -0.32 4.28
C GLY A 123 -12.39 1.00 4.86
N PHE A 124 -12.08 1.18 6.14
CA PHE A 124 -12.24 2.46 6.84
C PHE A 124 -10.99 2.75 7.68
N LEU A 125 -10.76 4.03 7.92
CA LEU A 125 -9.76 4.55 8.84
C LEU A 125 -10.45 5.59 9.70
N ILE A 126 -10.44 5.37 11.01
CA ILE A 126 -11.00 6.26 12.01
C ILE A 126 -9.86 6.67 12.95
N GLN A 127 -9.76 7.96 13.24
CA GLN A 127 -8.69 8.52 14.07
C GLN A 127 -9.29 9.42 15.14
N ALA A 128 -8.89 9.20 16.40
CA ALA A 128 -9.28 10.07 17.51
C ALA A 128 -8.27 11.22 17.63
N LEU A 129 -8.67 12.42 17.23
CA LEU A 129 -7.82 13.62 17.30
C LEU A 129 -8.14 14.43 18.58
N PRO A 130 -7.13 15.02 19.25
CA PRO A 130 -7.36 15.90 20.39
C PRO A 130 -8.08 17.22 20.00
N PRO A 131 -9.00 17.74 20.84
CA PRO A 131 -9.53 17.12 22.05
C PRO A 131 -10.53 16.00 21.72
N VAL A 132 -10.50 14.91 22.50
CA VAL A 132 -11.31 13.71 22.25
C VAL A 132 -12.50 13.63 23.21
N ASP A 133 -13.65 13.21 22.70
CA ASP A 133 -14.78 12.76 23.50
C ASP A 133 -14.64 11.25 23.73
N GLU A 134 -14.19 10.88 24.93
CA GLU A 134 -13.94 9.47 25.30
C GLU A 134 -15.20 8.60 25.15
N ALA A 135 -16.39 9.14 25.48
CA ALA A 135 -17.63 8.38 25.37
C ALA A 135 -18.01 8.09 23.91
N ALA A 136 -17.75 9.04 23.00
CA ALA A 136 -17.94 8.84 21.58
C ALA A 136 -16.96 7.81 21.01
N VAL A 137 -15.70 7.83 21.47
CA VAL A 137 -14.69 6.84 21.08
C VAL A 137 -15.07 5.44 21.54
N ASP A 138 -15.47 5.27 22.80
CA ASP A 138 -15.88 3.97 23.35
C ASP A 138 -17.08 3.40 22.59
N ALA A 139 -18.08 4.24 22.29
CA ALA A 139 -19.24 3.84 21.50
C ALA A 139 -18.87 3.41 20.07
N LEU A 140 -17.93 4.12 19.45
CA LEU A 140 -17.44 3.81 18.11
C LEU A 140 -16.64 2.51 18.09
N MET A 141 -15.79 2.28 19.09
CA MET A 141 -15.03 1.05 19.25
C MET A 141 -15.93 -0.17 19.44
N ALA A 142 -16.95 -0.07 20.31
CA ALA A 142 -17.93 -1.15 20.49
C ALA A 142 -18.64 -1.53 19.18
N ARG A 143 -19.01 -0.54 18.35
CA ARG A 143 -19.63 -0.79 17.04
C ARG A 143 -18.67 -1.39 16.02
N ILE A 144 -17.40 -1.01 16.06
CA ILE A 144 -16.37 -1.62 15.21
C ILE A 144 -16.22 -3.11 15.56
N GLU A 145 -16.24 -3.47 16.85
CA GLU A 145 -16.16 -4.86 17.30
C GLU A 145 -17.41 -5.68 16.93
N GLU A 146 -18.58 -5.06 16.92
CA GLU A 146 -19.85 -5.69 16.52
C GLU A 146 -20.06 -5.73 15.00
N LEU A 147 -19.19 -5.08 14.21
CA LEU A 147 -19.35 -4.99 12.77
C LEU A 147 -19.29 -6.39 12.13
N PRO A 148 -20.25 -6.75 11.26
CA PRO A 148 -20.14 -7.96 10.44
C PRO A 148 -18.84 -7.96 9.64
N GLN A 149 -18.45 -9.13 9.14
CA GLN A 149 -17.25 -9.26 8.33
C GLN A 149 -17.27 -8.26 7.15
N LEU A 150 -16.31 -7.34 7.17
CA LEU A 150 -16.31 -6.19 6.26
C LEU A 150 -16.33 -6.60 4.78
N SER A 151 -15.63 -7.67 4.41
CA SER A 151 -15.65 -8.20 3.04
C SER A 151 -17.05 -8.63 2.58
N GLU A 152 -17.92 -9.10 3.48
CA GLU A 152 -19.30 -9.46 3.13
C GLU A 152 -20.18 -8.24 2.92
N LEU A 153 -20.03 -7.19 3.73
CA LEU A 153 -20.72 -5.91 3.53
C LEU A 153 -20.34 -5.31 2.18
N LEU A 154 -19.04 -5.27 1.88
CA LEU A 154 -18.52 -4.79 0.60
C LEU A 154 -19.05 -5.61 -0.58
N ARG A 155 -19.13 -6.95 -0.44
CA ARG A 155 -19.70 -7.82 -1.48
C ARG A 155 -21.18 -7.57 -1.73
N LYS A 156 -21.94 -7.14 -0.71
CA LYS A 156 -23.35 -6.74 -0.85
C LYS A 156 -23.52 -5.35 -1.48
N GLY A 157 -22.43 -4.65 -1.79
CA GLY A 157 -22.44 -3.32 -2.40
C GLY A 157 -22.55 -2.18 -1.40
N THR A 158 -22.27 -2.43 -0.10
CA THR A 158 -22.29 -1.37 0.92
C THR A 158 -21.34 -0.23 0.53
N THR A 159 -21.87 0.99 0.44
CA THR A 159 -21.05 2.16 0.06
C THR A 159 -20.23 2.67 1.24
N PRO A 160 -19.18 3.47 1.02
CA PRO A 160 -18.44 4.12 2.11
C PRO A 160 -19.34 4.94 3.04
N GLU A 161 -20.34 5.63 2.50
CA GLU A 161 -21.29 6.42 3.29
C GLU A 161 -22.21 5.54 4.14
N GLU A 162 -22.68 4.42 3.61
CA GLU A 162 -23.48 3.45 4.38
C GLU A 162 -22.64 2.80 5.49
N LEU A 163 -21.39 2.45 5.20
CA LEU A 163 -20.46 1.93 6.20
C LEU A 163 -20.19 2.95 7.32
N LEU A 164 -19.98 4.22 6.97
CA LEU A 164 -19.84 5.29 7.96
C LEU A 164 -21.12 5.47 8.78
N ALA A 165 -22.30 5.40 8.15
CA ALA A 165 -23.57 5.50 8.85
C ALA A 165 -23.77 4.36 9.87
N LEU A 166 -23.31 3.13 9.54
CA LEU A 166 -23.34 2.01 10.49
C LEU A 166 -22.39 2.23 11.68
N LEU A 167 -21.19 2.73 11.43
CA LEU A 167 -20.16 2.94 12.46
C LEU A 167 -20.50 4.15 13.36
N PHE A 168 -20.88 5.27 12.76
CA PHE A 168 -21.16 6.51 13.49
C PHE A 168 -22.56 6.53 14.08
N ALA A 169 -23.54 5.88 13.45
CA ALA A 169 -24.95 5.86 13.88
C ALA A 169 -25.43 7.25 14.35
N ASP A 170 -25.61 7.44 15.66
CA ASP A 170 -26.08 8.71 16.25
C ASP A 170 -24.98 9.76 16.46
N ILE A 171 -23.71 9.42 16.21
CA ILE A 171 -22.57 10.35 16.28
C ILE A 171 -22.62 11.24 15.03
N PRO A 172 -22.76 12.56 15.16
CA PRO A 172 -22.83 13.46 14.02
C PRO A 172 -21.48 13.51 13.27
N TYR A 173 -21.53 13.50 11.94
CA TYR A 173 -20.36 13.66 11.09
C TYR A 173 -20.70 14.39 9.79
N ASP A 174 -19.70 15.07 9.23
CA ASP A 174 -19.80 15.78 7.95
C ASP A 174 -18.93 15.13 6.88
N THR A 175 -19.44 15.06 5.65
CA THR A 175 -18.64 14.64 4.49
C THR A 175 -17.87 15.84 3.95
N LEU A 176 -16.54 15.82 4.08
CA LEU A 176 -15.68 16.91 3.62
C LEU A 176 -15.33 16.80 2.13
N GLU A 177 -15.04 15.59 1.65
CA GLU A 177 -14.61 15.35 0.28
C GLU A 177 -14.99 13.93 -0.17
N LYS A 178 -15.21 13.76 -1.48
CA LYS A 178 -15.24 12.45 -2.14
C LYS A 178 -14.20 12.44 -3.24
N ARG A 179 -13.44 11.36 -3.32
CA ARG A 179 -12.38 11.22 -4.31
C ARG A 179 -12.42 9.85 -4.97
N ALA A 180 -12.38 9.84 -6.29
CA ALA A 180 -12.24 8.61 -7.05
C ALA A 180 -10.85 8.02 -6.83
N LEU A 181 -10.78 6.70 -6.70
CA LEU A 181 -9.52 5.97 -6.60
C LEU A 181 -9.22 5.34 -7.96
N ALA A 182 -7.96 5.38 -8.36
CA ALA A 182 -7.51 4.76 -9.60
C ALA A 182 -6.15 4.12 -9.44
N PHE A 183 -5.95 2.97 -10.09
CA PHE A 183 -4.60 2.47 -10.31
C PHE A 183 -3.83 3.43 -11.22
N SER A 184 -2.64 3.86 -10.80
CA SER A 184 -1.79 4.73 -11.63
C SER A 184 -0.32 4.47 -11.35
N CYS A 185 0.43 4.15 -12.42
CA CYS A 185 1.88 4.03 -12.36
C CYS A 185 2.52 5.20 -13.10
N SER A 186 3.55 5.79 -12.49
CA SER A 186 4.28 6.91 -13.08
C SER A 186 5.56 6.48 -13.79
N CYS A 187 5.78 5.18 -14.03
CA CYS A 187 6.95 4.71 -14.77
C CYS A 187 6.94 5.25 -16.19
N ASN A 188 8.12 5.56 -16.70
CA ASN A 188 8.36 5.91 -18.09
C ASN A 188 9.82 5.58 -18.42
N ARG A 189 10.17 5.62 -19.70
CA ARG A 189 11.51 5.27 -20.18
C ARG A 189 12.60 6.08 -19.47
N GLU A 190 12.45 7.40 -19.39
CA GLU A 190 13.41 8.31 -18.72
C GLU A 190 13.69 7.97 -17.24
N LYS A 191 12.68 7.47 -16.51
CA LYS A 191 12.88 7.03 -15.12
C LYS A 191 13.65 5.72 -15.06
N ILE A 192 13.35 4.80 -15.98
CA ILE A 192 14.06 3.52 -16.05
C ILE A 192 15.51 3.72 -16.49
N GLU A 193 15.77 4.63 -17.42
CA GLU A 193 17.12 5.04 -17.83
C GLU A 193 17.92 5.56 -16.63
N ARG A 194 17.32 6.41 -15.79
CA ARG A 194 17.96 6.87 -14.54
C ARG A 194 18.28 5.75 -13.57
N VAL A 195 17.42 4.72 -13.49
CA VAL A 195 17.70 3.52 -12.68
C VAL A 195 18.90 2.76 -13.26
N LEU A 196 18.94 2.54 -14.58
CA LEU A 196 20.06 1.88 -15.24
C LEU A 196 21.38 2.65 -15.05
N ILE A 197 21.36 3.97 -15.19
CA ILE A 197 22.52 4.85 -14.93
C ILE A 197 22.99 4.70 -13.48
N SER A 198 22.07 4.56 -12.52
CA SER A 198 22.42 4.44 -11.10
C SER A 198 23.13 3.14 -10.72
N LEU A 199 23.07 2.11 -11.57
CA LEU A 199 23.84 0.87 -11.38
C LEU A 199 25.34 1.09 -11.59
N GLY A 200 25.71 2.12 -12.37
CA GLY A 200 27.09 2.48 -12.64
C GLY A 200 27.69 1.81 -13.87
N ARG A 201 28.93 2.18 -14.18
CA ARG A 201 29.63 1.81 -15.41
C ARG A 201 29.88 0.31 -15.55
N GLU A 202 30.25 -0.34 -14.45
CA GLU A 202 30.64 -1.75 -14.46
C GLU A 202 29.45 -2.64 -14.83
N GLU A 203 28.31 -2.43 -14.19
CA GLU A 203 27.08 -3.21 -14.44
C GLU A 203 26.56 -3.01 -15.88
N LEU A 204 26.58 -1.77 -16.38
CA LEU A 204 26.16 -1.48 -17.76
C LEU A 204 27.08 -2.08 -18.81
N ALA A 205 28.39 -2.09 -18.56
CA ALA A 205 29.36 -2.73 -19.45
C ALA A 205 29.17 -4.25 -19.48
N ASP A 206 28.92 -4.87 -18.33
CA ASP A 206 28.64 -6.30 -18.22
C ASP A 206 27.38 -6.71 -19.03
N MET A 207 26.30 -5.92 -18.93
CA MET A 207 25.09 -6.12 -19.73
C MET A 207 25.37 -6.01 -21.24
N LEU A 208 26.18 -5.04 -21.65
CA LEU A 208 26.55 -4.82 -23.05
C LEU A 208 27.42 -5.93 -23.65
N GLU A 209 28.32 -6.51 -22.85
CA GLU A 209 29.20 -7.59 -23.29
C GLU A 209 28.48 -8.93 -23.36
N LYS A 210 27.66 -9.26 -22.35
CA LYS A 210 27.02 -10.58 -22.23
C LYS A 210 25.73 -10.70 -23.04
N GLU A 211 24.86 -9.70 -22.95
CA GLU A 211 23.49 -9.77 -23.49
C GLU A 211 23.30 -8.82 -24.68
N GLY A 212 24.01 -7.69 -24.69
CA GLY A 212 23.89 -6.66 -25.73
C GLY A 212 22.55 -5.91 -25.71
N LYS A 213 21.72 -6.15 -24.70
CA LYS A 213 20.42 -5.51 -24.46
C LYS A 213 20.08 -5.57 -22.97
N ALA A 214 19.07 -4.81 -22.56
CA ALA A 214 18.51 -4.89 -21.21
C ALA A 214 16.98 -4.85 -21.28
N ASP A 215 16.34 -5.79 -20.59
CA ASP A 215 14.90 -5.90 -20.45
C ASP A 215 14.52 -5.55 -19.00
N VAL A 216 13.96 -4.36 -18.77
CA VAL A 216 13.59 -3.90 -17.43
C VAL A 216 12.07 -3.91 -17.28
N THR A 217 11.57 -4.68 -16.32
CA THR A 217 10.12 -4.72 -16.02
C THR A 217 9.82 -3.86 -14.80
N CYS A 218 8.85 -2.94 -14.91
CA CYS A 218 8.40 -2.17 -13.75
C CYS A 218 7.76 -3.09 -12.71
N GLU A 219 8.26 -3.07 -11.46
CA GLU A 219 7.70 -3.91 -10.39
C GLU A 219 6.23 -3.60 -10.07
N PHE A 220 5.75 -2.37 -10.33
CA PHE A 220 4.39 -1.95 -10.01
C PHE A 220 3.37 -2.30 -11.09
N CYS A 221 3.58 -1.86 -12.34
CA CYS A 221 2.61 -2.06 -13.42
C CYS A 221 2.97 -3.15 -14.41
N ARG A 222 4.14 -3.80 -14.24
CA ARG A 222 4.65 -4.87 -15.13
C ARG A 222 4.87 -4.45 -16.58
N GLU A 223 4.90 -3.14 -16.86
CA GLU A 223 5.33 -2.62 -18.16
C GLU A 223 6.79 -3.01 -18.41
N ALA A 224 7.06 -3.57 -19.58
CA ALA A 224 8.40 -3.98 -20.00
C ALA A 224 9.06 -2.86 -20.83
N TYR A 225 10.26 -2.48 -20.43
CA TYR A 225 11.09 -1.49 -21.12
C TYR A 225 12.28 -2.20 -21.76
N HIS A 226 12.33 -2.16 -23.08
CA HIS A 226 13.38 -2.77 -23.88
C HIS A 226 14.44 -1.72 -24.25
N PHE A 227 15.70 -2.02 -23.94
CA PHE A 227 16.87 -1.23 -24.27
C PHE A 227 17.82 -2.05 -25.13
N GLU A 228 18.08 -1.58 -26.34
CA GLU A 228 19.02 -2.18 -27.27
C GLU A 228 20.46 -1.73 -26.96
N ARG A 229 21.46 -2.37 -27.56
CA ARG A 229 22.88 -1.99 -27.41
C ARG A 229 23.12 -0.49 -27.55
N GLN A 230 22.50 0.15 -28.53
CA GLN A 230 22.67 1.59 -28.78
C GLN A 230 22.16 2.44 -27.62
N ASP A 231 21.06 2.02 -26.98
CA ASP A 231 20.51 2.71 -25.81
C ASP A 231 21.50 2.61 -24.64
N LEU A 232 22.02 1.41 -24.37
CA LEU A 232 22.97 1.19 -23.27
C LEU A 232 24.30 1.94 -23.48
N GLU A 233 24.80 1.97 -24.72
CA GLU A 233 25.97 2.77 -25.09
C GLU A 233 25.74 4.28 -24.90
N GLN A 234 24.51 4.75 -25.12
CA GLN A 234 24.13 6.14 -24.87
C GLN A 234 24.09 6.43 -23.37
N LEU A 235 23.48 5.56 -22.57
CA LEU A 235 23.45 5.70 -21.11
C LEU A 235 24.87 5.71 -20.50
N MET A 236 25.81 4.92 -21.04
CA MET A 236 27.21 4.93 -20.60
C MET A 236 27.92 6.28 -20.81
N LYS A 237 27.48 7.10 -21.76
CA LYS A 237 28.02 8.45 -22.01
C LYS A 237 27.42 9.48 -21.06
N GLU A 238 26.27 9.19 -20.48
CA GLU A 238 25.56 10.05 -19.53
C GLU A 238 25.96 9.78 -18.07
N LEU A 239 26.73 8.71 -17.83
CA LEU A 239 27.35 8.45 -16.54
C LEU A 239 28.25 9.63 -16.13
N PRO A 240 28.15 10.11 -14.89
CA PRO A 240 28.99 11.17 -14.35
C PRO A 240 30.46 10.77 -14.21
#